data_AF-A0A6A8AUI0-F1
#
_entry.id   AF-A0A6A8AUI0-F1
#
_cell.length_a   1.000
_cell.length_b   1.000
_cell.length_c   1.000
_cell.angle_alpha   90.00
_cell.angle_beta   90.00
_cell.angle_gamma   90.00
#
_symmetry.space_group_name_H-M   'P 1'
#
loop_
_entity.id
_entity.type
_entity.pdbx_description
1 polymer ?
#
loop_
_entity_poly.entity_id
_entity_poly.type
_entity_poly.pdbx_seq_one_letter_code
_entity_poly.pdbx_strand_id
1 'polypeptide(L)'
;MSLEKIHLEILQLLMDNMPKDFSDAGDISRKILFKSVNYKPKQIEKACDELESRGFVQFHAGFFKKDWSSISITDEGIDRLEPEDGWDQNPQTLPE
;
A
#
# COMPACT_ATOMS: atom_id res chain seq x y z
N MET A 1 14.85 -9.00 12.03
CA MET A 1 13.66 -8.61 11.23
C MET A 1 13.93 -7.23 10.65
N SER A 2 13.83 -7.06 9.33
CA SER A 2 13.92 -5.74 8.70
C SER A 2 12.54 -5.07 8.68
N LEU A 3 12.51 -3.74 8.80
CA LEU A 3 11.29 -2.95 8.66
C LEU A 3 10.67 -3.11 7.26
N GLU A 4 11.54 -3.35 6.27
CA GLU A 4 11.20 -3.59 4.87
C GLU A 4 10.22 -4.74 4.66
N LYS A 5 10.33 -5.84 5.42
CA LYS A 5 9.37 -6.93 5.33
C LYS A 5 7.96 -6.49 5.78
N ILE A 6 7.90 -5.64 6.80
CA ILE A 6 6.64 -5.09 7.31
C ILE A 6 6.03 -4.13 6.28
N HIS A 7 6.86 -3.32 5.60
CA HIS A 7 6.41 -2.46 4.51
C HIS A 7 5.71 -3.25 3.41
N LEU A 8 6.37 -4.31 2.92
CA LEU A 8 5.82 -5.14 1.85
C LEU A 8 4.53 -5.85 2.27
N GLU A 9 4.45 -6.37 3.51
CA GLU A 9 3.22 -7.01 3.99
C GLU A 9 2.06 -6.01 4.14
N ILE A 10 2.33 -4.77 4.57
CA ILE A 10 1.31 -3.71 4.64
C ILE A 10 0.83 -3.35 3.23
N LEU A 11 1.75 -3.08 2.31
CA LEU A 11 1.40 -2.74 0.93
C LEU A 11 0.61 -3.87 0.27
N GLN A 12 1.06 -5.12 0.39
CA GLN A 12 0.38 -6.28 -0.18
C GLN A 12 -1.05 -6.41 0.36
N LEU A 13 -1.23 -6.23 1.68
CA LEU A 13 -2.56 -6.27 2.27
C LEU A 13 -3.48 -5.19 1.68
N LEU A 14 -2.98 -3.97 1.50
CA LEU A 14 -3.75 -2.87 0.92
C LEU A 14 -4.13 -3.19 -0.54
N MET A 15 -3.19 -3.70 -1.32
CA MET A 15 -3.44 -4.13 -2.70
C MET A 15 -4.49 -5.26 -2.78
N ASP A 16 -4.39 -6.27 -1.91
CA ASP A 16 -5.33 -7.40 -1.86
C ASP A 16 -6.76 -6.98 -1.47
N ASN A 17 -6.90 -5.85 -0.78
CA ASN A 17 -8.18 -5.28 -0.36
C ASN A 17 -8.65 -4.12 -1.26
N MET A 18 -7.94 -3.83 -2.36
CA MET A 18 -8.45 -2.87 -3.33
C MET A 18 -9.75 -3.41 -3.96
N PRO A 19 -10.80 -2.59 -4.04
CA PRO A 19 -12.07 -2.99 -4.62
C PRO A 19 -11.88 -3.21 -6.12
N LYS A 20 -12.44 -4.30 -6.60
CA LYS A 20 -12.41 -4.67 -8.03
C LYS A 20 -13.31 -3.77 -8.89
N ASP A 21 -14.19 -3.02 -8.25
CA ASP A 21 -15.14 -2.09 -8.85
C ASP A 21 -14.88 -0.68 -8.30
N PHE A 22 -14.89 0.34 -9.17
CA PHE A 22 -14.57 1.74 -8.88
C PHE A 22 -15.49 2.46 -7.85
N SER A 23 -16.28 1.73 -7.06
CA SER A 23 -17.28 2.29 -6.15
C SER A 23 -16.82 2.45 -4.70
N ASP A 24 -15.72 1.81 -4.30
CA ASP A 24 -15.17 1.90 -2.95
C ASP A 24 -13.77 2.51 -2.96
N ALA A 25 -13.41 3.24 -1.90
CA ALA A 25 -12.12 3.94 -1.79
C ALA A 25 -10.91 3.01 -1.53
N GLY A 26 -11.13 1.70 -1.36
CA GLY A 26 -10.06 0.75 -1.00
C GLY A 26 -9.42 0.98 0.37
N ASP A 27 -10.11 1.72 1.22
CA ASP A 27 -9.67 2.06 2.56
C ASP A 27 -9.69 0.86 3.51
N ILE A 28 -8.54 0.48 4.07
CA ILE A 28 -8.46 -0.46 5.19
C ILE A 28 -8.51 0.32 6.50
N SER A 29 -9.42 -0.06 7.40
CA SER A 29 -9.43 0.52 8.75
C SER A 29 -8.19 0.15 9.57
N ARG A 30 -7.72 1.07 10.42
CA ARG A 30 -6.60 0.83 11.37
C ARG A 30 -6.77 -0.46 12.17
N LYS A 31 -8.01 -0.78 12.59
CA LYS A 31 -8.29 -1.99 13.36
C LYS A 31 -8.07 -3.27 12.55
N ILE A 32 -8.39 -3.26 11.26
CA ILE A 32 -8.20 -4.41 10.37
C ILE A 32 -6.70 -4.58 10.09
N LEU A 33 -5.99 -3.50 9.74
CA LEU A 33 -4.54 -3.53 9.49
C LEU A 33 -3.77 -4.22 10.64
N PHE A 34 -4.02 -3.81 11.88
CA PHE A 34 -3.32 -4.35 13.06
C PHE A 34 -3.70 -5.80 13.38
N LYS A 35 -4.86 -6.28 12.88
CA LYS A 35 -5.26 -7.69 13.02
C LYS A 35 -4.68 -8.55 11.91
N SER A 36 -4.54 -8.00 10.70
CA SER A 36 -4.05 -8.71 9.53
C SER A 36 -2.52 -8.84 9.54
N VAL A 37 -1.81 -7.84 10.06
CA VAL A 37 -0.35 -7.78 10.08
C VAL A 37 0.15 -8.28 11.44
N ASN A 38 0.78 -9.46 11.48
CA ASN A 38 1.16 -10.15 12.73
C ASN A 38 2.46 -9.60 13.36
N TYR A 39 2.48 -8.30 13.65
CA TYR A 39 3.64 -7.60 14.23
C TYR A 39 3.25 -6.74 15.44
N LYS A 40 4.25 -6.24 16.17
CA LYS A 40 3.98 -5.34 17.30
C LYS A 40 3.35 -4.03 16.80
N PRO A 41 2.34 -3.48 17.48
CA PRO A 41 1.69 -2.20 17.13
C PRO A 41 2.68 -1.09 16.75
N LYS A 42 3.72 -0.88 17.55
CA LYS A 42 4.77 0.14 17.29
C LYS A 42 5.54 -0.06 15.98
N GLN A 43 5.73 -1.31 15.55
CA GLN A 43 6.42 -1.61 14.29
C GLN A 43 5.51 -1.34 13.11
N ILE A 44 4.22 -1.65 13.23
CA ILE A 44 3.21 -1.36 12.21
C ILE A 44 3.05 0.15 12.06
N GLU A 45 2.92 0.89 13.16
CA GLU A 45 2.84 2.35 13.14
C GLU A 45 4.05 2.98 12.46
N LYS A 46 5.26 2.61 12.90
CA LYS A 46 6.49 3.11 12.27
C LYS A 46 6.56 2.79 10.78
N ALA A 47 6.17 1.58 10.39
CA ALA A 47 6.15 1.16 8.99
C ALA A 47 5.13 1.97 8.18
N CYS A 48 3.94 2.23 8.74
CA CYS A 48 2.93 3.07 8.10
C CYS A 48 3.45 4.50 7.93
N ASP A 49 4.02 5.10 8.98
CA ASP A 49 4.55 6.46 8.94
C ASP A 49 5.68 6.60 7.88
N GLU A 50 6.54 5.59 7.77
CA GLU A 50 7.59 5.57 6.74
C GLU A 50 7.03 5.38 5.32
N LEU A 51 5.97 4.58 5.15
CA LEU A 51 5.28 4.41 3.86
C LEU A 51 4.56 5.69 3.44
N GLU A 52 3.87 6.37 4.37
CA GLU A 52 3.16 7.62 4.11
C GLU A 52 4.15 8.74 3.76
N SER A 53 5.25 8.85 4.51
CA SER A 53 6.31 9.82 4.23
C SER A 53 6.95 9.64 2.85
N ARG A 54 6.88 8.43 2.28
CA ARG A 54 7.37 8.12 0.93
C ARG A 54 6.29 8.27 -0.14
N GLY A 55 5.05 8.53 0.25
CA GLY A 55 3.92 8.66 -0.66
C GLY A 55 3.37 7.33 -1.17
N PHE A 56 3.68 6.19 -0.53
CA PHE A 56 3.19 4.86 -0.95
C PHE A 56 1.81 4.50 -0.38
N VAL A 57 1.40 5.21 0.67
CA VAL A 57 0.09 5.02 1.32
C VAL A 57 -0.43 6.38 1.74
N GLN A 58 -1.74 6.48 1.90
CA GLN A 58 -2.40 7.68 2.37
C GLN A 58 -3.22 7.39 3.62
N PHE A 59 -3.08 8.24 4.64
CA PHE A 59 -3.88 8.17 5.84
C PHE A 59 -5.15 9.01 5.71
N HIS A 60 -6.26 8.44 6.17
CA HIS A 60 -7.55 9.12 6.23
C HIS A 60 -7.95 9.30 7.70
N ALA A 61 -8.03 10.56 8.12
CA ALA A 61 -8.44 10.92 9.47
C ALA A 61 -9.96 10.91 9.60
N GLY A 62 -10.47 10.27 10.65
CA GLY A 62 -11.87 10.37 11.01
C GLY A 62 -12.18 11.73 11.63
N PHE A 63 -13.41 12.22 11.44
CA PHE A 63 -13.92 13.53 11.91
C PHE A 63 -13.61 13.92 13.37
N PHE A 64 -13.26 12.98 14.25
CA PHE A 64 -13.15 13.19 15.69
C PHE A 64 -11.80 12.81 16.32
N LYS A 65 -10.78 12.39 15.56
CA LYS A 65 -9.49 11.99 16.15
C LYS A 65 -8.29 12.59 15.42
N LYS A 66 -7.28 12.91 16.23
CA LYS A 66 -5.92 13.29 15.81
C LYS A 66 -5.16 12.12 15.14
N ASP A 67 -5.71 10.92 15.24
CA ASP A 67 -5.22 9.66 14.69
C ASP A 67 -5.97 9.29 13.42
N TRP A 68 -5.27 8.72 12.45
CA TRP A 68 -5.88 8.14 11.26
C TRP A 68 -6.79 6.96 11.60
N SER A 69 -7.91 6.87 10.88
CA SER A 69 -8.93 5.82 11.03
C SER A 69 -8.84 4.74 9.97
N SER A 70 -8.39 5.10 8.78
CA SER A 70 -8.17 4.21 7.65
C SER A 70 -6.91 4.60 6.89
N ILE A 71 -6.42 3.66 6.09
CA ILE A 71 -5.24 3.76 5.24
C ILE A 71 -5.59 3.16 3.87
N SER A 72 -5.15 3.81 2.80
CA SER A 72 -5.24 3.30 1.43
C SER A 72 -3.85 3.24 0.81
N ILE A 73 -3.67 2.38 -0.19
CA ILE A 73 -2.46 2.38 -1.02
C ILE A 73 -2.61 3.46 -2.10
N THR A 74 -1.50 4.11 -2.46
CA THR A 74 -1.44 5.05 -3.59
C THR A 74 -0.93 4.35 -4.85
N ASP A 75 -1.01 5.02 -6.00
CA ASP A 75 -0.45 4.53 -7.25
C ASP A 75 1.06 4.23 -7.10
N GLU A 76 1.82 5.09 -6.42
CA GLU A 76 3.24 4.85 -6.16
C GLU A 76 3.51 3.64 -5.25
N GLY A 77 2.57 3.33 -4.35
CA GLY A 77 2.63 2.13 -3.51
C GLY A 77 2.37 0.85 -4.31
N ILE A 78 1.48 0.93 -5.30
CA ILE A 78 1.18 -0.15 -6.23
C ILE A 78 2.39 -0.41 -7.13
N ASP A 79 2.95 0.64 -7.75
CA ASP A 79 4.16 0.56 -8.60
C ASP A 79 5.35 -0.07 -7.87
N ARG A 80 5.42 0.11 -6.53
CA ARG A 80 6.47 -0.49 -5.71
C ARG A 80 6.31 -2.00 -5.51
N LEU A 81 5.07 -2.50 -5.57
CA LEU A 81 4.73 -3.92 -5.43
C LEU A 81 4.72 -4.65 -6.76
N GLU A 82 4.32 -3.98 -7.84
CA GLU A 82 4.41 -4.54 -9.17
C GLU A 82 5.90 -4.79 -9.47
N PRO A 83 6.32 -6.05 -9.68
CA PRO A 83 7.60 -6.29 -10.33
C PRO A 83 7.55 -5.59 -11.68
N GLU A 84 8.69 -5.13 -12.19
CA GLU A 84 8.83 -4.58 -13.55
C GLU A 84 8.57 -5.66 -14.65
N ASP A 85 7.48 -6.42 -14.55
CA ASP A 85 7.01 -7.34 -15.57
C ASP A 85 6.13 -6.58 -16.55
N GLY A 86 6.76 -5.95 -17.56
CA GLY A 86 5.99 -5.47 -18.70
C GLY A 86 6.66 -4.57 -19.72
N TRP A 87 7.89 -4.08 -19.54
CA TRP A 87 8.68 -3.55 -20.65
C TRP A 87 9.67 -4.59 -21.12
N ASP A 88 9.12 -5.68 -21.66
CA ASP A 88 9.84 -6.47 -22.64
C ASP A 88 10.12 -5.55 -23.83
N GLN A 89 11.38 -5.16 -23.94
CA GLN A 89 11.90 -4.44 -25.07
C GLN A 89 11.70 -5.31 -26.32
N ASN A 90 10.80 -4.91 -27.23
CA ASN A 90 10.90 -5.39 -28.60
C ASN A 90 11.37 -4.24 -29.53
N PRO A 91 12.69 -4.15 -29.82
CA PRO A 91 13.23 -3.24 -30.81
C PRO A 91 12.97 -3.80 -32.23
N GLN A 92 12.38 -2.98 -33.12
CA GLN A 92 12.18 -3.27 -34.57
C GLN A 92 11.24 -4.45 -34.86
N THR A 93 10.17 -4.29 -35.64
CA THR A 93 10.25 -4.39 -37.11
C THR A 93 9.18 -3.53 -37.80
N LEU A 94 9.62 -2.52 -38.56
CA LEU A 94 8.96 -2.13 -39.80
C LEU A 94 9.42 -3.10 -40.90
N PRO A 95 8.50 -3.65 -41.70
CA PRO A 95 8.78 -3.86 -43.11
C PRO A 95 7.94 -2.90 -43.97
N GLU A 96 8.60 -2.38 -45.00
CA GLU A 96 8.05 -1.58 -46.10
C GLU A 96 6.97 -2.34 -46.89
#